data_AF-A0A1D6HJV2-F1
#
_entry.id   AF-A0A1D6HJV2-F1
#
_cell.length_a   1.000
_cell.length_b   1.000
_cell.length_c   1.000
_cell.angle_alpha   90.00
_cell.angle_beta   90.00
_cell.angle_gamma   90.00
#
_symmetry.space_group_name_H-M   'P 1'
#
loop_
_entity.id
_entity.type
_entity.pdbx_description
1 polymer ?
#
loop_
_entity_poly.entity_id
_entity_poly.type
_entity_poly.pdbx_seq_one_letter_code
_entity_poly.pdbx_strand_id
1 'polypeptide(L)'
;MFFLGFPVYRFEQNNSAAAAKDPDSAFFKRLDGFQPCEVNELKAGSHYFAVYGDNFFKSASYTIEVVSAEPFSAQKEKLRSVEAKIIAKRSELSKFESEYREVLAKFTEMTSRYAQEMQTIDDLLKERNAIHASYTNNPTLQRSSSSSKGKSPSKGSRSEDDQTVKKEKKSKSQPMEGSKSDDEGPENKKEETPKDRIRRKKWFNIHLKVDKRRPC
;
A
#
# COMPACT_ATOMS: atom_id res chain seq x y z
N MET A 1 -6.27 11.09 40.92
CA MET A 1 -5.41 11.88 41.83
C MET A 1 -5.99 13.28 41.86
N PHE A 2 -6.32 13.79 43.03
CA PHE A 2 -6.93 15.11 43.19
C PHE A 2 -5.98 16.01 43.96
N PHE A 3 -6.11 17.31 43.76
CA PHE A 3 -5.35 18.34 44.46
C PHE A 3 -3.85 18.43 44.22
N LEU A 4 -3.40 18.02 43.03
CA LEU A 4 -2.04 18.29 42.60
C LEU A 4 -1.90 19.77 42.27
N GLY A 5 -1.01 20.49 42.97
CA GLY A 5 -0.69 21.91 42.70
C GLY A 5 0.13 22.12 41.42
N PHE A 6 -0.12 21.34 40.37
CA PHE A 6 0.51 21.48 39.06
C PHE A 6 -0.37 20.85 37.98
N PRO A 7 -0.27 21.32 36.72
CA PRO A 7 -0.99 20.72 35.60
C PRO A 7 -0.61 19.26 35.43
N VAL A 8 -1.62 18.39 35.33
CA VAL A 8 -1.47 16.97 35.01
C VAL A 8 -2.35 16.67 33.84
N TYR A 9 -1.92 15.75 32.98
CA TYR A 9 -2.69 15.38 31.80
C TYR A 9 -3.40 14.05 32.02
N ARG A 10 -4.67 14.00 31.62
CA ARG A 10 -5.39 12.74 31.50
C ARG A 10 -5.16 12.19 30.11
N PHE A 11 -5.05 10.88 30.02
CA PHE A 11 -5.05 10.16 28.76
C PHE A 11 -6.24 9.22 28.71
N GLU A 12 -7.27 9.59 27.94
CA GLU A 12 -8.42 8.73 27.66
C GLU A 12 -8.16 7.99 26.34
N GLN A 13 -8.00 6.66 26.41
CA GLN A 13 -7.73 5.81 25.24
C GLN A 13 -9.01 5.57 24.42
N ASN A 14 -9.52 6.60 23.74
CA ASN A 14 -10.80 6.55 23.02
C ASN A 14 -10.66 6.17 21.52
N ASN A 15 -9.66 5.35 21.17
CA ASN A 15 -9.29 5.07 19.77
C ASN A 15 -10.09 3.95 19.08
N SER A 16 -11.11 3.37 19.72
CA SER A 16 -11.80 2.17 19.20
C SER A 16 -12.63 2.45 17.93
N ALA A 17 -13.27 3.62 17.82
CA ALA A 17 -14.15 3.94 16.70
C ALA A 17 -13.40 4.40 15.43
N ALA A 18 -12.24 5.04 15.58
CA ALA A 18 -11.44 5.54 14.45
C ALA A 18 -10.70 4.42 13.71
N ALA A 19 -10.22 3.41 14.43
CA ALA A 19 -9.49 2.27 13.88
C ALA A 19 -10.33 1.36 12.96
N ALA A 20 -11.65 1.37 13.12
CA ALA A 20 -12.55 0.54 12.32
C ALA A 20 -12.69 1.04 10.86
N LYS A 21 -12.35 2.31 10.57
CA LYS A 21 -12.51 2.92 9.25
C LYS A 21 -11.20 3.15 8.51
N ASP A 22 -10.13 3.49 9.24
CA ASP A 22 -8.83 3.82 8.68
C ASP A 22 -7.73 3.54 9.72
N PRO A 23 -6.86 2.52 9.52
CA PRO A 23 -5.80 2.19 10.46
C PRO A 23 -4.79 3.32 10.63
N ASP A 24 -4.57 4.14 9.59
CA ASP A 24 -3.66 5.28 9.67
C ASP A 24 -4.27 6.38 10.54
N SER A 25 -5.59 6.61 10.43
CA SER A 25 -6.29 7.56 11.29
C SER A 25 -6.20 7.18 12.77
N ALA A 26 -6.22 5.89 13.09
CA ALA A 26 -6.04 5.43 14.48
C ALA A 26 -4.64 5.76 15.03
N PHE A 27 -3.61 5.69 14.18
CA PHE A 27 -2.25 6.06 14.55
C PHE A 27 -2.15 7.57 14.82
N PHE A 28 -2.64 8.41 13.90
CA PHE A 28 -2.54 9.87 14.03
C PHE A 28 -3.33 10.42 15.22
N LYS A 29 -4.50 9.84 15.50
CA LYS A 29 -5.37 10.27 16.61
C LYS A 29 -4.99 9.68 17.96
N ARG A 30 -3.91 8.89 18.03
CA ARG A 30 -3.55 8.15 19.25
C ARG A 30 -3.37 9.04 20.47
N LEU A 31 -2.93 10.29 20.28
CA LEU A 31 -2.67 11.27 21.34
C LEU A 31 -3.78 12.31 21.51
N ASP A 32 -4.92 12.21 20.80
CA ASP A 32 -5.99 13.22 20.89
C ASP A 32 -6.69 13.23 22.25
N GLY A 33 -6.77 12.07 22.91
CA GLY A 33 -7.29 11.91 24.26
C GLY A 33 -6.36 12.45 25.36
N PHE A 34 -5.19 12.98 25.00
CA PHE A 34 -4.26 13.59 25.94
C PHE A 34 -4.69 15.03 26.25
N GLN A 35 -5.40 15.23 27.35
CA GLN A 35 -5.99 16.52 27.73
C GLN A 35 -5.53 17.00 29.10
N PRO A 36 -5.36 18.32 29.32
CA PRO A 36 -5.07 18.86 30.63
C PRO A 36 -6.21 18.57 31.61
N CYS A 37 -5.88 18.13 32.82
CA CYS A 37 -6.80 18.08 33.94
C CYS A 37 -6.95 19.47 34.56
N GLU A 38 -8.11 19.74 35.13
CA GLU A 38 -8.28 20.89 36.01
C GLU A 38 -7.37 20.78 37.23
N VAL A 39 -6.63 21.85 37.51
CA VAL A 39 -5.75 21.97 38.66
C VAL A 39 -6.56 22.55 39.81
N ASN A 40 -6.87 21.71 40.80
CA ASN A 40 -7.61 22.11 41.98
C ASN A 40 -6.66 22.20 43.18
N GLU A 41 -6.08 23.36 43.47
CA GLU A 41 -5.14 23.48 44.60
C GLU A 41 -5.87 23.54 45.96
N LEU A 42 -5.40 22.77 46.94
CA LEU A 42 -5.85 22.86 48.33
C LEU A 42 -5.24 24.09 49.01
N LYS A 43 -6.08 25.08 49.31
CA LYS A 43 -5.65 26.27 50.06
C LYS A 43 -5.33 25.94 51.52
N ALA A 44 -4.51 26.74 52.19
CA ALA A 44 -4.33 26.61 53.63
C ALA A 44 -5.68 26.78 54.36
N GLY A 45 -5.98 25.90 55.32
CA GLY A 45 -7.22 25.93 56.09
C GLY A 45 -7.74 24.54 56.44
N SER A 46 -8.88 24.51 57.13
CA SER A 46 -9.60 23.29 57.45
C SER A 46 -10.40 22.81 56.23
N HIS A 47 -10.20 21.54 55.85
CA HIS A 47 -10.90 20.90 54.75
C HIS A 47 -11.78 19.77 55.24
N TYR A 48 -12.97 19.66 54.69
CA TYR A 48 -13.93 18.62 55.02
C TYR A 48 -14.08 17.70 53.80
N PHE A 49 -13.75 16.42 53.97
CA PHE A 49 -13.96 15.40 52.96
C PHE A 49 -15.22 14.63 53.31
N ALA A 50 -16.20 14.63 52.41
CA ALA A 50 -17.45 13.91 52.56
C ALA A 50 -17.58 12.84 51.47
N VAL A 51 -18.03 11.64 51.85
CA VAL A 51 -18.37 10.57 50.92
C VAL A 51 -19.87 10.63 50.69
N TYR A 52 -20.29 10.96 49.46
CA TYR A 52 -21.70 10.93 49.09
C TYR A 52 -22.08 9.52 48.65
N GLY A 53 -23.15 8.97 49.24
CA GLY A 53 -23.65 7.63 48.95
C GLY A 53 -25.15 7.64 48.68
N ASP A 54 -25.55 7.03 47.57
CA ASP A 54 -26.95 6.77 47.18
C ASP A 54 -27.50 5.50 47.89
N ASN A 55 -26.62 4.65 48.39
CA ASN A 55 -26.97 3.29 48.78
C ASN A 55 -27.44 3.19 50.24
N PHE A 56 -28.69 3.56 50.51
CA PHE A 56 -29.29 3.53 51.85
C PHE A 56 -29.55 2.11 52.41
N PHE A 57 -29.55 1.08 51.56
CA PHE A 57 -29.96 -0.28 51.93
C PHE A 57 -28.81 -1.23 52.26
N LYS A 58 -27.56 -0.82 52.02
CA LYS A 58 -26.38 -1.68 52.24
C LYS A 58 -25.27 -0.88 52.91
N SER A 59 -24.72 -1.42 53.99
CA SER A 59 -23.52 -0.88 54.63
C SER A 59 -22.35 -0.95 53.65
N ALA A 60 -21.65 0.17 53.47
CA ALA A 60 -20.43 0.25 52.69
C ALA A 60 -19.30 0.78 53.58
N SER A 61 -18.13 0.17 53.49
CA SER A 61 -16.92 0.62 54.17
C SER A 61 -16.09 1.45 53.20
N TYR A 62 -15.69 2.64 53.62
CA TYR A 62 -14.85 3.54 52.83
C TYR A 62 -13.56 3.85 53.58
N THR A 63 -12.46 3.96 52.85
CA THR A 63 -11.17 4.40 53.37
C THR A 63 -10.73 5.62 52.58
N ILE A 64 -10.44 6.72 53.28
CA ILE A 64 -9.88 7.93 52.68
C ILE A 64 -8.41 7.99 53.07
N GLU A 65 -7.53 8.01 52.07
CA GLU A 65 -6.09 8.14 52.27
C GLU A 65 -5.63 9.51 51.78
N VAL A 66 -4.84 10.19 52.62
CA VAL A 66 -4.25 11.50 52.31
C VAL A 66 -2.74 11.33 52.34
N VAL A 67 -2.10 11.56 51.19
CA VAL A 67 -0.66 11.40 51.01
C VAL A 67 -0.05 12.76 50.66
N SER A 68 1.01 13.16 51.37
CA SER A 68 1.78 14.37 51.03
C SER A 68 2.53 14.16 49.71
N ALA A 69 2.45 15.13 48.82
CA ALA A 69 3.18 15.12 47.55
C ALA A 69 4.66 15.57 47.70
N GLU A 70 5.05 16.14 48.84
CA GLU A 70 6.40 16.68 49.09
C GLU A 70 7.53 15.68 48.81
N PRO A 71 7.45 14.39 49.22
CA PRO A 71 8.51 13.41 48.96
C PRO A 71 8.69 13.06 47.48
N PHE A 72 7.78 13.48 46.62
CA PHE A 72 7.73 13.10 45.20
C PHE A 72 8.16 14.23 44.24
N SER A 73 8.91 15.22 44.72
CA SER A 73 9.35 16.38 43.93
C SER A 73 10.12 15.99 42.65
N ALA A 74 11.02 14.99 42.74
CA ALA A 74 11.76 14.49 41.59
C ALA A 74 10.86 13.76 40.57
N GLN A 75 9.89 12.98 41.04
CA GLN A 75 8.91 12.28 40.21
C GLN A 75 7.99 13.28 39.51
N LYS A 76 7.61 14.36 40.19
CA LYS A 76 6.84 15.47 39.63
C LYS A 76 7.54 16.13 38.44
N GLU A 77 8.83 16.44 38.56
CA GLU A 77 9.59 17.01 37.42
C GLU A 77 9.74 16.01 36.27
N LYS A 78 9.97 14.73 36.59
CA LYS A 78 10.01 13.67 35.57
C LYS A 78 8.68 13.56 34.83
N LEU A 79 7.55 13.61 35.55
CA LEU A 79 6.21 13.57 34.97
C LEU A 79 6.01 14.75 34.01
N ARG A 80 6.28 15.99 34.46
CA ARG A 80 6.19 17.18 33.60
C ARG A 80 7.06 17.08 32.34
N SER A 81 8.28 16.56 32.48
CA SER A 81 9.18 16.34 31.33
C SER A 81 8.59 15.36 30.32
N VAL A 82 8.01 14.25 30.79
CA VAL A 82 7.36 13.26 29.94
C VAL A 82 6.10 13.83 29.28
N GLU A 83 5.25 14.53 30.03
CA GLU A 83 4.04 15.16 29.50
C GLU A 83 4.38 16.21 28.44
N ALA A 84 5.40 17.04 28.67
CA ALA A 84 5.89 18.00 27.67
C ALA A 84 6.36 17.31 26.38
N LYS A 85 7.04 16.17 26.49
CA LYS A 85 7.44 15.35 25.33
C LYS A 85 6.22 14.78 24.59
N ILE A 86 5.19 14.33 25.31
CA ILE A 86 3.95 13.82 24.71
C ILE A 86 3.23 14.93 23.93
N ILE A 87 3.14 16.14 24.49
CA ILE A 87 2.53 17.30 23.83
C ILE A 87 3.30 17.68 22.57
N ALA A 88 4.63 17.73 22.66
CA ALA A 88 5.48 17.98 21.49
C ALA A 88 5.23 16.92 20.40
N LYS A 89 5.19 15.63 20.77
CA LYS A 89 4.87 14.55 19.82
C LYS A 89 3.46 14.63 19.24
N ARG A 90 2.47 15.08 20.01
CA ARG A 90 1.11 15.32 19.50
C ARG A 90 1.12 16.39 18.40
N SER A 91 1.84 17.48 18.61
CA SER A 91 1.97 18.55 17.61
C SER A 91 2.71 18.08 16.35
N GLU A 92 3.75 17.25 16.53
CA GLU A 92 4.51 16.64 15.43
C GLU A 92 3.64 15.67 14.61
N LEU A 93 2.87 14.80 15.29
CA LEU A 93 1.96 13.87 14.62
C LEU A 93 0.89 14.59 13.81
N SER A 94 0.34 15.71 14.30
CA SER A 94 -0.66 16.49 13.57
C SER A 94 -0.09 17.08 12.27
N LYS A 95 1.15 17.58 12.29
CA LYS A 95 1.83 18.06 11.07
C LYS A 95 2.10 16.90 10.12
N PHE A 96 2.65 15.80 10.64
CA PHE A 96 2.94 14.61 9.85
C PHE A 96 1.68 14.01 9.19
N GLU A 97 0.52 14.02 9.87
CA GLU A 97 -0.74 13.57 9.29
C GLU A 97 -1.09 14.34 8.02
N SER A 98 -0.93 15.67 8.04
CA SER A 98 -1.26 16.51 6.90
C SER A 98 -0.39 16.20 5.68
N GLU A 99 0.92 16.09 5.87
CA GLU A 99 1.89 15.73 4.83
C GLU A 99 1.62 14.32 4.29
N TYR A 100 1.35 13.36 5.18
CA TYR A 100 1.02 11.99 4.82
C TYR A 100 -0.22 11.93 3.92
N ARG A 101 -1.30 12.64 4.28
CA ARG A 101 -2.54 12.69 3.51
C ARG A 101 -2.32 13.33 2.13
N GLU A 102 -1.50 14.37 2.05
CA GLU A 102 -1.17 15.04 0.79
C GLU A 102 -0.41 14.10 -0.16
N VAL A 103 0.62 13.41 0.34
CA VAL A 103 1.40 12.45 -0.46
C VAL A 103 0.53 11.28 -0.90
N LEU A 104 -0.33 10.77 -0.01
CA LEU A 104 -1.26 9.69 -0.32
C LEU A 104 -2.26 10.10 -1.42
N ALA A 105 -2.77 11.34 -1.40
CA ALA A 105 -3.64 11.87 -2.43
C ALA A 105 -2.92 11.93 -3.79
N LYS A 106 -1.71 12.50 -3.84
CA LYS A 106 -0.88 12.57 -5.06
C LYS A 106 -0.56 11.19 -5.62
N PHE A 107 -0.20 10.24 -4.76
CA PHE A 107 0.06 8.86 -5.16
C PHE A 107 -1.19 8.19 -5.76
N THR A 108 -2.35 8.39 -5.14
CA THR A 108 -3.63 7.84 -5.61
C THR A 108 -4.01 8.43 -6.97
N GLU A 109 -3.87 9.75 -7.13
CA GLU A 109 -4.10 10.44 -8.41
C GLU A 109 -3.18 9.89 -9.51
N MET A 110 -1.88 9.78 -9.24
CA MET A 110 -0.91 9.30 -10.22
C MET A 110 -1.16 7.84 -10.60
N THR A 111 -1.56 7.01 -9.65
CA THR A 111 -1.94 5.61 -9.89
C THR A 111 -3.19 5.51 -10.77
N SER A 112 -4.19 6.36 -10.52
CA SER A 112 -5.38 6.45 -11.36
C SER A 112 -5.05 6.89 -12.78
N ARG A 113 -4.22 7.93 -12.94
CA ARG A 113 -3.79 8.42 -14.26
C ARG A 113 -3.02 7.33 -15.02
N TYR A 114 -2.09 6.64 -14.37
CA TYR A 114 -1.36 5.53 -14.99
C TYR A 114 -2.29 4.41 -15.50
N ALA A 115 -3.32 4.05 -14.73
CA ALA A 115 -4.30 3.05 -15.17
C ALA A 115 -5.11 3.52 -16.39
N GLN A 116 -5.49 4.81 -16.43
CA GLN A 116 -6.19 5.41 -17.59
C GLN A 116 -5.31 5.45 -18.83
N GLU A 117 -4.04 5.84 -18.70
CA GLU A 117 -3.07 5.85 -19.80
C GLU A 117 -2.85 4.45 -20.36
N MET A 118 -2.69 3.45 -19.48
CA MET A 118 -2.54 2.06 -19.89
C MET A 118 -3.76 1.55 -20.67
N GLN A 119 -4.97 1.87 -20.20
CA GLN A 119 -6.20 1.53 -20.90
C GLN A 119 -6.30 2.22 -22.27
N THR A 120 -5.94 3.50 -22.34
CA THR A 120 -5.95 4.28 -23.58
C THR A 120 -5.00 3.69 -24.62
N ILE A 121 -3.79 3.30 -24.19
CA ILE A 121 -2.81 2.63 -25.05
C ILE A 121 -3.37 1.30 -25.57
N ASP A 122 -3.98 0.48 -24.71
CA ASP A 122 -4.56 -0.80 -25.11
C ASP A 122 -5.68 -0.62 -26.15
N ASP A 123 -6.51 0.40 -26.00
CA ASP A 123 -7.61 0.67 -26.93
C ASP A 123 -7.10 1.20 -28.28
N LEU A 124 -6.10 2.08 -28.28
CA LEU A 124 -5.41 2.51 -29.51
C LEU A 124 -4.76 1.35 -30.26
N LEU A 125 -4.15 0.41 -29.52
CA LEU A 125 -3.55 -0.80 -30.12
C LEU A 125 -4.62 -1.72 -30.73
N LYS A 126 -5.79 -1.87 -30.10
CA LYS A 126 -6.91 -2.62 -30.67
C LYS A 126 -7.45 -1.96 -31.94
N GLU A 127 -7.65 -0.64 -31.92
CA GLU A 127 -8.11 0.11 -33.09
C GLU A 127 -7.13 -0.03 -34.26
N ARG A 128 -5.82 0.15 -33.99
CA ARG A 128 -4.76 -0.07 -34.98
C ARG A 128 -4.84 -1.47 -35.59
N ASN A 129 -4.99 -2.50 -34.75
CA ASN A 129 -5.06 -3.88 -35.23
C ASN A 129 -6.33 -4.16 -36.05
N ALA A 130 -7.46 -3.56 -35.68
CA ALA A 130 -8.70 -3.66 -36.45
C ALA A 130 -8.56 -3.02 -37.85
N ILE A 131 -7.93 -1.85 -37.92
CA ILE A 131 -7.60 -1.19 -39.19
C ILE A 131 -6.69 -2.08 -40.04
N HIS A 132 -5.62 -2.63 -39.47
CA HIS A 132 -4.74 -3.57 -40.18
C HIS A 132 -5.46 -4.82 -40.68
N ALA A 133 -6.36 -5.39 -39.88
CA ALA A 133 -7.16 -6.53 -40.27
C ALA A 133 -8.10 -6.19 -41.45
N SER A 134 -8.66 -4.98 -41.50
CA SER A 134 -9.51 -4.54 -42.62
C SER A 134 -8.78 -4.53 -43.97
N TYR A 135 -7.52 -4.09 -44.00
CA TYR A 135 -6.70 -4.13 -45.23
C TYR A 135 -6.30 -5.54 -45.65
N THR A 136 -6.14 -6.44 -44.68
CA THR A 136 -5.71 -7.82 -44.92
C THR A 136 -6.88 -8.74 -45.29
N ASN A 137 -8.08 -8.43 -44.81
CA ASN A 137 -9.30 -9.21 -45.07
C ASN A 137 -10.06 -8.75 -46.32
N ASN A 138 -9.64 -7.67 -46.99
CA ASN A 138 -10.12 -7.36 -48.33
C ASN A 138 -9.54 -8.40 -49.30
N PRO A 139 -10.36 -9.32 -49.87
CA PRO A 139 -9.86 -10.22 -50.88
C PRO A 139 -9.49 -9.34 -52.08
N THR A 140 -8.21 -9.40 -52.47
CA THR A 140 -7.70 -9.08 -53.81
C THR A 140 -8.47 -7.98 -54.55
N LEU A 141 -7.84 -6.79 -54.64
CA LEU A 141 -7.96 -5.91 -55.80
C LEU A 141 -8.32 -6.76 -57.02
N GLN A 142 -9.46 -6.44 -57.64
CA GLN A 142 -9.87 -7.03 -58.91
C GLN A 142 -8.69 -7.04 -59.86
N ARG A 143 -8.00 -8.18 -59.94
CA ARG A 143 -7.04 -8.43 -60.99
C ARG A 143 -7.92 -8.71 -62.19
N SER A 144 -8.09 -7.70 -63.04
CA SER A 144 -8.64 -7.87 -64.38
C SER A 144 -7.81 -8.94 -65.10
N SER A 145 -8.26 -10.19 -65.04
CA SER A 145 -7.69 -11.30 -65.80
C SER A 145 -8.31 -11.27 -67.19
N SER A 146 -7.78 -10.38 -68.03
CA SER A 146 -7.99 -10.46 -69.47
C SER A 146 -7.40 -11.78 -69.97
N SER A 147 -8.24 -12.51 -70.70
CA SER A 147 -7.98 -13.75 -71.41
C SER A 147 -6.67 -13.80 -72.18
N SER A 148 -5.92 -14.90 -72.07
CA SER A 148 -5.22 -15.47 -73.22
C SER A 148 -5.26 -17.00 -73.19
N LYS A 149 -5.92 -17.55 -74.20
CA LYS A 149 -5.93 -18.96 -74.58
C LYS A 149 -4.50 -19.41 -74.89
N GLY A 150 -4.05 -20.47 -74.25
CA GLY A 150 -2.86 -21.22 -74.66
C GLY A 150 -3.09 -22.70 -74.40
N LYS A 151 -3.64 -23.41 -75.38
CA LYS A 151 -3.74 -24.88 -75.41
C LYS A 151 -2.35 -25.46 -75.70
N SER A 152 -1.89 -26.44 -74.94
CA SER A 152 -1.31 -27.70 -75.46
C SER A 152 -1.09 -28.75 -74.35
N PRO A 153 -1.13 -30.07 -74.66
CA PRO A 153 -1.30 -31.14 -73.66
C PRO A 153 -0.12 -32.10 -73.54
N SER A 154 0.06 -32.70 -72.35
CA SER A 154 0.71 -34.01 -72.13
C SER A 154 0.51 -34.41 -70.66
N LYS A 155 -0.48 -35.23 -70.30
CA LYS A 155 -0.51 -36.72 -70.29
C LYS A 155 0.49 -37.33 -69.29
N GLY A 156 -0.03 -37.80 -68.15
CA GLY A 156 0.68 -38.62 -67.17
C GLY A 156 -0.11 -38.80 -65.86
N SER A 157 -0.91 -39.86 -65.77
CA SER A 157 -1.72 -40.30 -64.61
C SER A 157 -0.85 -40.96 -63.53
N ARG A 158 -1.14 -41.11 -62.22
CA ARG A 158 -2.28 -41.54 -61.36
C ARG A 158 -1.79 -41.29 -59.90
N SER A 159 -2.53 -40.67 -58.96
CA SER A 159 -3.45 -41.24 -57.93
C SER A 159 -2.76 -42.30 -57.03
N GLU A 160 -2.84 -42.36 -55.68
CA GLU A 160 -3.81 -41.97 -54.63
C GLU A 160 -3.12 -41.90 -53.23
N ASP A 161 -3.86 -41.37 -52.24
CA ASP A 161 -3.84 -41.69 -50.79
C ASP A 161 -2.60 -41.35 -49.93
N ASP A 162 -2.66 -41.11 -48.62
CA ASP A 162 -3.64 -40.82 -47.56
C ASP A 162 -2.79 -40.74 -46.26
N GLN A 163 -3.36 -40.25 -45.16
CA GLN A 163 -2.90 -40.40 -43.77
C GLN A 163 -1.70 -39.56 -43.29
N THR A 164 -1.87 -38.56 -42.42
CA THR A 164 -2.28 -38.51 -40.99
C THR A 164 -1.15 -38.72 -39.96
N VAL A 165 -1.33 -38.02 -38.81
CA VAL A 165 -0.73 -38.22 -37.46
C VAL A 165 0.77 -37.85 -37.29
N LYS A 166 1.35 -37.27 -36.22
CA LYS A 166 1.14 -37.04 -34.75
C LYS A 166 1.95 -35.77 -34.39
N LYS A 167 1.52 -34.79 -33.57
CA LYS A 167 1.27 -34.72 -32.12
C LYS A 167 2.42 -35.18 -31.21
N GLU A 168 2.69 -34.34 -30.20
CA GLU A 168 3.40 -34.56 -28.92
C GLU A 168 4.90 -34.25 -28.87
N LYS A 169 5.54 -33.84 -27.76
CA LYS A 169 5.18 -33.18 -26.49
C LYS A 169 6.50 -32.80 -25.81
N LYS A 170 6.50 -31.63 -25.19
CA LYS A 170 7.16 -31.19 -23.94
C LYS A 170 7.92 -32.21 -23.06
N SER A 171 9.09 -31.78 -22.57
CA SER A 171 9.69 -32.11 -21.24
C SER A 171 10.91 -31.18 -21.05
N LYS A 172 10.95 -30.16 -20.18
CA LYS A 172 11.04 -30.07 -18.70
C LYS A 172 12.11 -30.97 -18.06
N SER A 173 13.18 -30.36 -17.58
CA SER A 173 13.95 -30.78 -16.40
C SER A 173 14.64 -29.55 -15.77
N GLN A 174 14.96 -29.67 -14.48
CA GLN A 174 15.14 -28.61 -13.49
C GLN A 174 16.59 -28.71 -12.91
N PRO A 175 16.96 -28.12 -11.73
CA PRO A 175 18.12 -27.24 -11.54
C PRO A 175 19.30 -27.87 -10.75
N MET A 176 20.40 -27.13 -10.53
CA MET A 176 21.39 -27.38 -9.46
C MET A 176 22.22 -26.11 -9.15
N GLU A 177 22.63 -26.01 -7.88
CA GLU A 177 23.37 -24.92 -7.22
C GLU A 177 24.89 -24.89 -7.49
N GLY A 178 25.58 -23.82 -7.07
CA GLY A 178 27.03 -23.87 -6.77
C GLY A 178 27.79 -22.53 -6.73
N SER A 179 27.92 -21.96 -5.53
CA SER A 179 29.08 -21.33 -4.84
C SER A 179 30.30 -20.67 -5.56
N LYS A 180 30.64 -19.47 -5.04
CA LYS A 180 31.95 -18.88 -4.59
C LYS A 180 33.03 -18.27 -5.54
N SER A 181 33.54 -17.13 -5.02
CA SER A 181 34.91 -16.51 -4.98
C SER A 181 35.52 -15.73 -6.16
N ASP A 182 35.71 -14.42 -5.90
CA ASP A 182 36.92 -13.54 -5.92
C ASP A 182 37.99 -13.59 -7.05
N ASP A 183 38.21 -12.38 -7.60
CA ASP A 183 39.49 -11.65 -7.86
C ASP A 183 40.32 -11.80 -9.17
N GLU A 184 40.84 -10.63 -9.58
CA GLU A 184 41.89 -10.28 -10.59
C GLU A 184 41.62 -10.35 -12.12
N GLY A 185 41.97 -9.25 -12.82
CA GLY A 185 42.07 -9.13 -14.29
C GLY A 185 43.49 -9.46 -14.83
N PRO A 186 43.94 -8.99 -16.03
CA PRO A 186 43.27 -8.16 -17.04
C PRO A 186 43.50 -8.58 -18.54
N GLU A 187 42.86 -7.81 -19.45
CA GLU A 187 43.18 -7.51 -20.87
C GLU A 187 43.20 -8.58 -21.99
N ASN A 188 42.25 -8.46 -22.95
CA ASN A 188 42.57 -8.30 -24.38
C ASN A 188 41.38 -7.84 -25.25
N LYS A 189 41.70 -7.00 -26.26
CA LYS A 189 40.80 -6.26 -27.17
C LYS A 189 40.16 -7.15 -28.24
N LYS A 190 38.92 -6.82 -28.67
CA LYS A 190 38.38 -6.99 -30.05
C LYS A 190 37.05 -6.24 -30.25
N GLU A 191 36.92 -5.66 -31.44
CA GLU A 191 35.90 -4.72 -31.95
C GLU A 191 34.50 -5.29 -32.22
N GLU A 192 33.52 -4.36 -32.17
CA GLU A 192 32.27 -4.19 -32.94
C GLU A 192 31.12 -5.23 -32.98
N THR A 193 29.93 -4.82 -32.51
CA THR A 193 28.65 -4.67 -33.28
C THR A 193 27.46 -4.35 -32.34
N PRO A 194 26.53 -3.44 -32.69
CA PRO A 194 25.40 -3.09 -31.83
C PRO A 194 24.22 -4.04 -32.08
N LYS A 195 23.98 -4.98 -31.16
CA LYS A 195 22.78 -5.84 -31.20
C LYS A 195 21.71 -5.33 -30.24
N ASP A 196 20.66 -4.81 -30.85
CA ASP A 196 19.28 -4.73 -30.35
C ASP A 196 18.97 -5.74 -29.24
N ARG A 197 18.93 -5.27 -27.99
CA ARG A 197 18.14 -5.89 -26.92
C ARG A 197 17.70 -4.82 -25.92
N ILE A 198 16.70 -4.03 -26.30
CA ILE A 198 15.84 -3.33 -25.32
C ILE A 198 15.07 -4.42 -24.55
N ARG A 199 15.72 -5.00 -23.55
CA ARG A 199 15.06 -5.82 -22.53
C ARG A 199 14.15 -4.88 -21.76
N ARG A 200 12.84 -4.93 -22.04
CA ARG A 200 11.80 -4.33 -21.19
C ARG A 200 11.94 -4.93 -19.79
N LYS A 201 12.62 -4.21 -18.89
CA LYS A 201 12.72 -4.58 -17.48
C LYS A 201 11.32 -4.42 -16.89
N LYS A 202 10.68 -5.53 -16.56
CA LYS A 202 9.47 -5.55 -15.71
C LYS A 202 9.89 -4.98 -14.35
N TRP A 203 9.55 -3.72 -14.10
CA TRP A 203 9.78 -3.08 -12.82
C TRP A 203 8.47 -3.01 -12.04
N PHE A 204 8.58 -3.46 -10.78
CA PHE A 204 7.59 -3.48 -9.71
C PHE A 204 6.44 -4.51 -9.83
N ASN A 205 6.73 -5.75 -9.39
CA ASN A 205 5.71 -6.61 -8.78
C ASN A 205 5.51 -6.16 -7.33
N ILE A 206 4.71 -5.11 -7.12
CA ILE A 206 4.18 -4.81 -5.78
C ILE A 206 2.79 -5.42 -5.73
N HIS A 207 2.68 -6.58 -5.08
CA HIS A 207 1.40 -7.20 -4.79
C HIS A 207 0.76 -6.51 -3.58
N LEU A 208 -0.01 -5.44 -3.81
CA LEU A 208 -1.03 -5.04 -2.85
C LEU A 208 -2.24 -5.97 -3.05
N LYS A 209 -2.52 -6.81 -2.04
CA LYS A 209 -3.77 -7.57 -1.97
C LYS A 209 -4.92 -6.56 -1.82
N VAL A 210 -5.50 -6.13 -2.93
CA VAL A 210 -6.81 -5.48 -2.94
C VAL A 210 -7.83 -6.56 -2.57
N ASP A 211 -8.35 -6.48 -1.35
CA ASP A 211 -9.46 -7.33 -0.92
C ASP A 211 -10.69 -7.00 -1.78
N LYS A 212 -11.09 -7.97 -2.61
CA LYS A 212 -12.30 -7.91 -3.42
C LYS A 212 -13.52 -8.03 -2.50
N ARG A 213 -14.04 -6.92 -2.00
CA ARG A 213 -15.41 -6.89 -1.46
C ARG A 213 -16.39 -6.93 -2.62
N ARG A 214 -17.33 -7.89 -2.55
CA ARG A 214 -18.46 -8.05 -3.47
C ARG A 214 -19.43 -6.88 -3.30
N PRO A 215 -20.06 -6.37 -4.38
CA PRO A 215 -21.15 -5.41 -4.25
C PRO A 215 -22.38 -6.11 -3.66
N CYS A 216 -23.00 -5.47 -2.68
CA CYS A 216 -24.35 -5.77 -2.21
C CYS A 216 -25.37 -5.33 -3.26
#